data_AF-A0A3N1D9G5-F1
#
_entry.id   AF-A0A3N1D9G5-F1
#
_cell.length_a   1.000
_cell.length_b   1.000
_cell.length_c   1.000
_cell.angle_alpha   90.00
_cell.angle_beta   90.00
_cell.angle_gamma   90.00
#
_symmetry.space_group_name_H-M   'P 1'
#
loop_
_entity.id
_entity.type
_entity.pdbx_description
1 polymer ?
#
loop_
_entity_poly.entity_id
_entity_poly.type
_entity_poly.pdbx_seq_one_letter_code
_entity_poly.pdbx_strand_id
1 'polypeptide(L)'
;MWRRRARLTVALITLAAVATCSARDPLSGPPGYESPGLVGGGGWPYAQAAVSPADAEGAAYILDSSVLRLADGRAMLIPHGESEAVTVPITDPRVGAAVKGDRDWLRSGTVPGGSLEHRGMAARALLDLRLLTTPTGASTASWYGMWNYVWPRDAAFHAAAFAVTGHLDEARSVLSFLARVQGGDGSWDTRYRPEGSAVDDGRAIQLDEIGWVLWSTWFTARFADDGESTAPWSMVQAAADWIAGNLGADGLPPAGSDYFERKPSAEQDPDSPTLGVSAPLLVGLRSATALAAEGGHTGEAARWGEAAGVLDAAIRREYGPHGYPRSPIDGGDMDASVTFLAPPFAPSDLGVDFALGRAVERLGLENGGLLPGENWAGTATTAWTPEVAMFALADASSGRTVQAGSWLDWLAEHRTSLGVLPEKVDDQHRPASVAPLGWTASLVVLALRALADPLPVPPVSGTTVHEEAG
;
A
#
# COMPACT_ATOMS: atom_id res chain seq x y z
N MET A 1 -10.48 -65.14 51.45
CA MET A 1 -10.41 -64.95 49.98
C MET A 1 -11.30 -63.76 49.64
N TRP A 2 -10.81 -62.52 49.57
CA TRP A 2 -9.99 -61.86 48.55
C TRP A 2 -10.83 -60.72 47.92
N ARG A 3 -10.63 -59.53 48.50
CA ARG A 3 -10.57 -58.18 47.92
C ARG A 3 -11.63 -57.72 46.87
N ARG A 4 -12.38 -56.71 47.33
CA ARG A 4 -12.87 -55.50 46.64
C ARG A 4 -12.32 -55.27 45.22
N ARG A 5 -13.20 -55.01 44.25
CA ARG A 5 -12.95 -54.12 43.11
C ARG A 5 -14.17 -53.24 42.85
N ALA A 6 -14.07 -52.00 43.33
CA ALA A 6 -14.89 -50.89 42.85
C ALA A 6 -14.47 -50.57 41.42
N ARG A 7 -15.41 -50.47 40.50
CA ARG A 7 -15.18 -49.85 39.19
C ARG A 7 -15.57 -48.38 39.32
N LEU A 8 -14.58 -47.54 39.59
CA LEU A 8 -14.67 -46.10 39.35
C LEU A 8 -14.67 -45.88 37.83
N THR A 9 -15.77 -45.37 37.30
CA THR A 9 -15.78 -44.75 35.98
C THR A 9 -15.21 -43.35 36.18
N VAL A 10 -13.94 -43.15 35.83
CA VAL A 10 -13.30 -41.84 35.79
C VAL A 10 -13.80 -41.12 34.54
N ALA A 11 -14.60 -40.07 34.73
CA ALA A 11 -14.86 -39.08 33.71
C ALA A 11 -13.56 -38.29 33.49
N LEU A 12 -12.91 -38.50 32.35
CA LEU A 12 -11.80 -37.67 31.89
C LEU A 12 -12.38 -36.34 31.38
N ILE A 13 -12.35 -35.32 32.24
CA ILE A 13 -12.45 -33.93 31.85
C ILE A 13 -11.16 -33.61 31.09
N THR A 14 -11.24 -33.49 29.76
CA THR A 14 -10.17 -32.92 28.95
C THR A 14 -10.26 -31.40 29.07
N LEU A 15 -9.38 -30.83 29.91
CA LEU A 15 -9.06 -29.40 29.86
C LEU A 15 -8.34 -29.15 28.52
N ALA A 16 -8.98 -28.44 27.59
CA ALA A 16 -8.30 -27.88 26.43
C ALA A 16 -7.45 -26.70 26.93
N ALA A 17 -6.15 -26.95 27.14
CA ALA A 17 -5.19 -25.88 27.37
C ALA A 17 -4.97 -25.13 26.06
N VAL A 18 -5.29 -23.83 26.07
CA VAL A 18 -4.83 -22.86 25.09
C VAL A 18 -3.30 -22.77 25.23
N ALA A 19 -2.58 -23.25 24.23
CA ALA A 19 -1.15 -23.08 24.10
C ALA A 19 -0.80 -22.80 22.63
N THR A 20 -0.47 -21.54 22.37
CA THR A 20 0.47 -21.01 21.37
C THR A 20 1.16 -22.06 20.49
N CYS A 21 0.84 -22.11 19.20
CA CYS A 21 1.61 -22.90 18.23
C CYS A 21 2.65 -22.01 17.53
N SER A 22 3.85 -22.00 18.11
CA SER A 22 5.09 -21.90 17.37
C SER A 22 5.27 -23.19 16.54
N ALA A 23 5.34 -23.10 15.22
CA ALA A 23 5.72 -24.21 14.35
C ALA A 23 7.16 -24.02 13.86
N ARG A 24 8.07 -24.87 14.34
CA ARG A 24 9.35 -25.17 13.68
C ARG A 24 9.25 -26.59 13.17
N ASP A 25 9.45 -26.79 11.87
CA ASP A 25 9.65 -28.08 11.23
C ASP A 25 11.15 -28.22 10.88
N PRO A 26 11.84 -29.34 11.18
CA PRO A 26 13.26 -29.51 10.92
C PRO A 26 13.53 -30.32 9.64
N LEU A 27 14.45 -29.79 8.82
CA LEU A 27 15.13 -30.35 7.64
C LEU A 27 14.72 -29.70 6.30
N SER A 28 15.59 -28.79 5.86
CA SER A 28 15.46 -27.78 4.78
C SER A 28 14.67 -26.56 5.23
N GLY A 29 15.32 -25.66 5.96
CA GLY A 29 14.72 -24.37 6.29
C GLY A 29 14.34 -23.63 5.00
N PRO A 30 13.17 -22.94 4.95
CA PRO A 30 12.86 -22.08 3.81
C PRO A 30 13.96 -21.02 3.67
N PRO A 31 14.33 -20.59 2.45
CA PRO A 31 15.09 -19.36 2.33
C PRO A 31 14.33 -18.28 3.11
N GLY A 32 15.04 -17.60 4.02
CA GLY A 32 14.44 -16.53 4.82
C GLY A 32 13.89 -15.43 3.90
N TYR A 33 13.12 -14.52 4.47
CA TYR A 33 12.74 -13.23 3.85
C TYR A 33 13.95 -12.40 3.32
N GLU A 34 15.17 -12.90 3.51
CA GLU A 34 16.48 -12.40 3.09
C GLU A 34 16.64 -12.39 1.56
N SER A 35 15.71 -11.82 0.80
CA SER A 35 15.97 -11.53 -0.62
C SER A 35 16.34 -10.07 -0.77
N PRO A 36 17.55 -9.75 -1.27
CA PRO A 36 17.91 -8.38 -1.58
C PRO A 36 17.14 -7.78 -2.76
N GLY A 37 16.42 -8.59 -3.54
CA GLY A 37 15.61 -8.11 -4.65
C GLY A 37 15.01 -9.23 -5.49
N LEU A 38 14.45 -8.87 -6.64
CA LEU A 38 13.81 -9.80 -7.57
C LEU A 38 14.50 -9.77 -8.93
N VAL A 39 14.57 -10.92 -9.60
CA VAL A 39 14.81 -10.97 -11.05
C VAL A 39 13.51 -11.30 -11.75
N GLY A 40 13.37 -10.78 -12.97
CA GLY A 40 12.19 -11.00 -13.78
C GLY A 40 12.52 -11.07 -15.25
N GLY A 41 11.46 -11.12 -16.06
CA GLY A 41 11.55 -11.13 -17.52
C GLY A 41 11.05 -9.86 -18.15
N GLY A 42 11.72 -9.42 -19.22
CA GLY A 42 11.37 -8.21 -19.98
C GLY A 42 10.11 -8.32 -20.84
N GLY A 43 9.11 -9.08 -20.41
CA GLY A 43 7.81 -9.22 -21.07
C GLY A 43 6.94 -10.36 -20.54
N TRP A 44 5.72 -10.43 -21.04
CA TRP A 44 4.61 -11.24 -20.52
C TRP A 44 4.80 -12.76 -20.73
N PRO A 45 4.35 -13.62 -19.78
CA PRO A 45 3.81 -13.29 -18.46
C PRO A 45 4.91 -12.80 -17.50
N TYR A 46 4.53 -11.92 -16.57
CA TYR A 46 5.45 -11.42 -15.54
C TYR A 46 5.73 -12.52 -14.52
N ALA A 47 6.80 -13.26 -14.76
CA ALA A 47 7.38 -14.15 -13.79
C ALA A 47 8.46 -13.41 -12.99
N GLN A 48 8.58 -13.76 -11.71
CA GLN A 48 9.57 -13.21 -10.81
C GLN A 48 10.21 -14.33 -9.98
N ALA A 49 11.47 -14.14 -9.62
CA ALA A 49 12.17 -15.01 -8.69
C ALA A 49 13.00 -14.18 -7.72
N ALA A 50 13.02 -14.62 -6.46
CA ALA A 50 13.85 -14.02 -5.43
C ALA A 50 15.34 -14.25 -5.71
N VAL A 51 16.15 -13.23 -5.42
CA VAL A 51 17.61 -13.31 -5.50
C VAL A 51 18.14 -13.75 -4.15
N SER A 52 18.98 -14.79 -4.12
CA SER A 52 19.61 -15.19 -2.86
C SER A 52 20.62 -14.13 -2.37
N PRO A 53 20.87 -13.98 -1.06
CA PRO A 53 21.91 -13.08 -0.55
C PRO A 53 23.29 -13.35 -1.14
N ALA A 54 23.61 -14.63 -1.38
CA ALA A 54 24.88 -15.05 -1.97
C ALA A 54 25.00 -14.58 -3.43
N ASP A 55 23.93 -14.68 -4.23
CA ASP A 55 23.94 -14.21 -5.62
C ASP A 55 23.94 -12.67 -5.70
N ALA A 56 23.45 -11.98 -4.67
CA ALA A 56 23.46 -10.53 -4.61
C ALA A 56 24.84 -9.93 -4.28
N GLU A 57 25.76 -10.71 -3.71
CA GLU A 57 27.09 -10.24 -3.32
C GLU A 57 27.90 -9.81 -4.56
N GLY A 58 28.21 -8.52 -4.66
CA GLY A 58 28.91 -7.95 -5.82
C GLY A 58 28.08 -7.90 -7.12
N ALA A 59 26.80 -8.26 -7.05
CA ALA A 59 25.88 -8.16 -8.17
C ALA A 59 25.21 -6.79 -8.23
N ALA A 60 24.71 -6.43 -9.41
CA ALA A 60 23.92 -5.22 -9.61
C ALA A 60 22.97 -5.40 -10.79
N TYR A 61 21.80 -4.76 -10.72
CA TYR A 61 20.92 -4.71 -11.88
C TYR A 61 21.63 -4.04 -13.06
N ILE A 62 21.43 -4.57 -14.26
CA ILE A 62 21.72 -3.82 -15.47
C ILE A 62 20.78 -2.61 -15.47
N LEU A 63 21.33 -1.40 -15.65
CA LEU A 63 20.60 -0.14 -15.51
C LEU A 63 19.23 -0.17 -16.21
N ASP A 64 18.20 0.24 -15.46
CA ASP A 64 16.80 0.30 -15.87
C ASP A 64 16.27 -1.06 -16.39
N SER A 65 16.57 -2.15 -15.67
CA SER A 65 16.04 -3.50 -15.94
C SER A 65 15.97 -4.38 -14.68
N SER A 66 15.23 -5.48 -14.77
CA SER A 66 15.14 -6.56 -13.79
C SER A 66 16.12 -7.71 -14.08
N VAL A 67 17.14 -7.46 -14.90
CA VAL A 67 18.24 -8.39 -15.19
C VAL A 67 19.41 -8.09 -14.26
N LEU A 68 19.88 -9.11 -13.54
CA LEU A 68 20.97 -8.98 -12.58
C LEU A 68 22.29 -9.38 -13.22
N ARG A 69 23.30 -8.51 -13.20
CA ARG A 69 24.68 -8.86 -13.50
C ARG A 69 25.34 -9.37 -12.22
N LEU A 70 25.79 -10.62 -12.22
CA LEU A 70 26.45 -11.26 -11.09
C LEU A 70 27.93 -10.86 -11.01
N ALA A 71 28.57 -11.12 -9.86
CA ALA A 71 29.98 -10.84 -9.63
C ALA A 71 30.92 -11.58 -10.60
N ASP A 72 30.52 -12.77 -11.08
CA ASP A 72 31.28 -13.56 -12.07
C ASP A 72 31.13 -13.05 -13.52
N GLY A 73 30.39 -11.96 -13.73
CA GLY A 73 30.16 -11.33 -15.02
C GLY A 73 29.04 -11.96 -15.86
N ARG A 74 28.36 -13.01 -15.38
CA ARG A 74 27.15 -13.56 -16.01
C ARG A 74 25.91 -12.73 -15.67
N ALA A 75 24.83 -12.99 -16.38
CA ALA A 75 23.53 -12.38 -16.15
C ALA A 75 22.52 -13.41 -15.63
N MET A 76 21.77 -13.06 -14.59
CA MET A 76 20.60 -13.76 -14.11
C MET A 76 19.33 -13.00 -14.53
N LEU A 77 18.38 -13.73 -15.11
CA LEU A 77 17.11 -13.19 -15.63
C LEU A 77 16.08 -14.30 -15.72
N ILE A 78 14.80 -13.94 -15.88
CA ILE A 78 13.79 -14.86 -16.39
C ILE A 78 13.60 -14.56 -17.89
N PRO A 79 13.85 -15.50 -18.81
CA PRO A 79 13.65 -15.24 -20.23
C PRO A 79 12.17 -14.94 -20.55
N HIS A 80 11.94 -14.15 -21.59
CA HIS A 80 10.59 -13.83 -22.03
C HIS A 80 9.77 -15.10 -22.31
N GLY A 81 8.59 -15.21 -21.70
CA GLY A 81 7.70 -16.37 -21.87
C GLY A 81 7.98 -17.55 -20.94
N GLU A 82 9.03 -17.47 -20.12
CA GLU A 82 9.43 -18.53 -19.18
C GLU A 82 9.03 -18.18 -17.74
N SER A 83 9.06 -19.17 -16.84
CA SER A 83 8.74 -19.00 -15.41
C SER A 83 9.92 -19.18 -14.47
N GLU A 84 11.08 -19.62 -14.97
CA GLU A 84 12.26 -19.93 -14.15
C GLU A 84 13.42 -19.00 -14.47
N ALA A 85 14.17 -18.63 -13.43
CA ALA A 85 15.39 -17.85 -13.58
C ALA A 85 16.51 -18.70 -14.19
N VAL A 86 17.25 -18.12 -15.12
CA VAL A 86 18.44 -18.73 -15.72
C VAL A 86 19.64 -17.82 -15.52
N THR A 87 20.82 -18.42 -15.43
CA THR A 87 22.08 -17.68 -15.39
C THR A 87 22.92 -17.99 -16.63
N VAL A 88 23.15 -16.97 -17.45
CA VAL A 88 23.70 -17.09 -18.80
C VAL A 88 24.87 -16.12 -19.00
N PRO A 89 25.75 -16.33 -20.00
CA PRO A 89 26.74 -15.32 -20.37
C PRO A 89 26.09 -13.97 -20.64
N ILE A 90 26.73 -12.86 -20.26
CA ILE A 90 26.20 -11.50 -20.49
C ILE A 90 25.94 -11.19 -21.98
N THR A 91 26.62 -11.90 -22.88
CA THR A 91 26.47 -11.79 -24.34
C THR A 91 25.31 -12.62 -24.91
N ASP A 92 24.59 -13.39 -24.09
CA ASP A 92 23.43 -14.15 -24.53
C ASP A 92 22.33 -13.19 -25.03
N PRO A 93 21.76 -13.42 -26.22
CA PRO A 93 20.77 -12.51 -26.80
C PRO A 93 19.52 -12.31 -25.93
N ARG A 94 19.19 -13.27 -25.06
CA ARG A 94 18.06 -13.16 -24.11
C ARG A 94 18.27 -12.04 -23.10
N VAL A 95 19.51 -11.77 -22.71
CA VAL A 95 19.87 -10.65 -21.82
C VAL A 95 19.50 -9.33 -22.48
N GLY A 96 19.93 -9.13 -23.74
CA GLY A 96 19.61 -7.92 -24.51
C GLY A 96 18.10 -7.73 -24.72
N ALA A 97 17.37 -8.83 -24.98
CA ALA A 97 15.92 -8.80 -25.13
C ALA A 97 15.21 -8.40 -23.83
N ALA A 98 15.58 -8.98 -22.69
CA ALA A 98 14.98 -8.66 -21.40
C ALA A 98 15.25 -7.21 -20.97
N VAL A 99 16.51 -6.76 -21.08
CA VAL A 99 16.89 -5.36 -20.80
C VAL A 99 16.14 -4.39 -21.70
N LYS A 100 15.98 -4.71 -22.99
CA LYS A 100 15.22 -3.88 -23.92
C LYS A 100 13.75 -3.79 -23.50
N GLY A 101 13.13 -4.91 -23.15
CA GLY A 101 11.73 -4.95 -22.76
C GLY A 101 11.41 -4.13 -21.52
N ASP A 102 12.25 -4.18 -20.48
CA ASP A 102 12.09 -3.35 -19.29
C ASP A 102 12.27 -1.87 -19.58
N ARG A 103 13.29 -1.52 -20.38
CA ARG A 103 13.53 -0.12 -20.75
C ARG A 103 12.46 0.44 -21.67
N ASP A 104 11.93 -0.37 -22.58
CA ASP A 104 10.85 0.05 -23.47
C ASP A 104 9.58 0.30 -22.68
N TRP A 105 9.27 -0.55 -21.69
CA TRP A 105 8.16 -0.32 -20.77
C TRP A 105 8.34 0.96 -19.94
N LEU A 106 9.50 1.14 -19.29
CA LEU A 106 9.79 2.38 -18.55
C LEU A 106 9.71 3.64 -19.45
N ARG A 107 10.03 3.52 -20.74
CA ARG A 107 9.93 4.62 -21.73
C ARG A 107 8.53 4.82 -22.30
N SER A 108 7.62 3.86 -22.17
CA SER A 108 6.21 4.06 -22.54
C SER A 108 5.48 4.99 -21.58
N GLY A 109 6.00 5.13 -20.37
CA GLY A 109 5.54 6.10 -19.38
C GLY A 109 6.62 7.12 -19.00
N THR A 110 6.57 7.57 -17.75
CA THR A 110 7.53 8.50 -17.14
C THR A 110 8.13 7.90 -15.88
N VAL A 111 9.43 8.13 -15.65
CA VAL A 111 10.10 7.79 -14.40
C VAL A 111 10.39 9.08 -13.63
N PRO A 112 9.72 9.36 -12.50
CA PRO A 112 9.90 10.59 -11.74
C PRO A 112 11.25 10.60 -10.98
N GLY A 113 11.67 11.80 -10.54
CA GLY A 113 12.89 12.01 -9.77
C GLY A 113 13.78 13.11 -10.35
N GLY A 114 14.04 14.16 -9.56
CA GLY A 114 14.85 15.30 -9.98
C GLY A 114 16.36 15.05 -9.94
N SER A 115 16.81 14.09 -9.11
CA SER A 115 18.20 13.64 -9.04
C SER A 115 18.38 12.27 -9.71
N LEU A 116 19.62 11.91 -10.04
CA LEU A 116 19.94 10.58 -10.60
C LEU A 116 19.59 9.45 -9.61
N GLU A 117 19.78 9.69 -8.31
CA GLU A 117 19.50 8.71 -7.27
C GLU A 117 17.99 8.49 -7.11
N HIS A 118 17.20 9.55 -7.01
CA HIS A 118 15.74 9.47 -6.93
C HIS A 118 15.15 8.83 -8.19
N ARG A 119 15.64 9.21 -9.37
CA ARG A 119 15.21 8.58 -10.63
C ARG A 119 15.55 7.10 -10.68
N GLY A 120 16.74 6.71 -10.19
CA GLY A 120 17.14 5.31 -10.10
C GLY A 120 16.27 4.51 -9.12
N MET A 121 15.93 5.10 -7.97
CA MET A 121 14.99 4.52 -7.00
C MET A 121 13.59 4.35 -7.61
N ALA A 122 13.06 5.37 -8.31
CA ALA A 122 11.77 5.29 -8.98
C ALA A 122 11.73 4.23 -10.09
N ALA A 123 12.80 4.14 -10.91
CA ALA A 123 12.90 3.11 -11.95
C ALA A 123 12.84 1.69 -11.36
N ARG A 124 13.60 1.46 -10.27
CA ARG A 124 13.58 0.17 -9.56
C ARG A 124 12.21 -0.12 -8.95
N ALA A 125 11.61 0.85 -8.27
CA ALA A 125 10.28 0.75 -7.68
C ALA A 125 9.21 0.38 -8.73
N LEU A 126 9.20 1.04 -9.89
CA LEU A 126 8.26 0.73 -10.98
C LEU A 126 8.45 -0.70 -11.53
N LEU A 127 9.70 -1.11 -11.74
CA LEU A 127 9.99 -2.48 -12.19
C LEU A 127 9.59 -3.53 -11.14
N ASP A 128 9.77 -3.24 -9.85
CA ASP A 128 9.34 -4.12 -8.75
C ASP A 128 7.81 -4.24 -8.71
N LEU A 129 7.08 -3.12 -8.81
CA LEU A 129 5.62 -3.12 -8.91
C LEU A 129 5.13 -3.95 -10.11
N ARG A 130 5.82 -3.84 -11.25
CA ARG A 130 5.51 -4.63 -12.44
C ARG A 130 5.69 -6.12 -12.21
N LEU A 131 6.75 -6.53 -11.51
CA LEU A 131 7.01 -7.93 -11.16
C LEU A 131 6.01 -8.49 -10.13
N LEU A 132 5.58 -7.67 -9.18
CA LEU A 132 4.56 -8.02 -8.19
C LEU A 132 3.14 -8.11 -8.77
N THR A 133 2.94 -7.68 -10.03
CA THR A 133 1.64 -7.64 -10.69
C THR A 133 1.51 -8.76 -11.71
N THR A 134 0.59 -9.68 -11.46
CA THR A 134 0.30 -10.78 -12.37
C THR A 134 -0.48 -10.31 -13.62
N PRO A 135 -0.50 -11.12 -14.70
CA PRO A 135 -1.33 -10.85 -15.88
C PRO A 135 -2.81 -10.57 -15.63
N THR A 136 -3.38 -11.09 -14.53
CA THR A 136 -4.80 -10.90 -14.20
C THR A 136 -5.06 -9.58 -13.48
N GLY A 137 -4.01 -8.81 -13.19
CA GLY A 137 -4.07 -7.60 -12.36
C GLY A 137 -3.95 -7.87 -10.87
N ALA A 138 -3.82 -9.14 -10.44
CA ALA A 138 -3.54 -9.44 -9.04
C ALA A 138 -2.16 -8.89 -8.70
N SER A 139 -2.10 -7.86 -7.85
CA SER A 139 -0.87 -7.17 -7.48
C SER A 139 -0.60 -7.39 -5.99
N THR A 140 0.43 -8.17 -5.68
CA THR A 140 0.68 -8.61 -4.30
C THR A 140 1.51 -7.59 -3.52
N ALA A 141 1.36 -7.54 -2.20
CA ALA A 141 2.15 -6.65 -1.34
C ALA A 141 3.66 -6.93 -1.48
N SER A 142 4.03 -8.21 -1.55
CA SER A 142 5.37 -8.66 -1.94
C SER A 142 5.34 -10.10 -2.50
N TRP A 143 6.50 -10.75 -2.64
CA TRP A 143 6.68 -12.05 -3.27
C TRP A 143 6.68 -13.24 -2.30
N TYR A 144 6.89 -13.00 -0.99
CA TYR A 144 7.17 -14.05 -0.01
C TYR A 144 6.05 -14.26 1.01
N GLY A 145 5.78 -15.54 1.31
CA GLY A 145 4.99 -15.94 2.47
C GLY A 145 3.66 -15.21 2.58
N MET A 146 3.39 -14.60 3.75
CA MET A 146 2.14 -13.89 4.01
C MET A 146 1.99 -12.58 3.24
N TRP A 147 3.06 -12.04 2.65
CA TRP A 147 3.00 -10.84 1.80
C TRP A 147 2.66 -11.17 0.34
N ASN A 148 2.68 -12.45 -0.06
CA ASN A 148 2.27 -12.90 -1.39
C ASN A 148 0.75 -12.99 -1.55
N TYR A 149 0.05 -11.98 -1.05
CA TYR A 149 -1.39 -11.78 -1.17
C TYR A 149 -1.65 -10.37 -1.71
N VAL A 150 -2.82 -10.19 -2.30
CA VAL A 150 -3.34 -8.90 -2.77
C VAL A 150 -4.16 -8.29 -1.63
N TRP A 151 -3.63 -7.23 -1.04
CA TRP A 151 -4.43 -6.33 -0.22
C TRP A 151 -5.05 -5.27 -1.12
N PRO A 152 -6.38 -5.03 -1.04
CA PRO A 152 -7.01 -3.96 -1.78
C PRO A 152 -6.36 -2.58 -1.58
N ARG A 153 -5.91 -2.26 -0.37
CA ARG A 153 -5.15 -1.02 -0.09
C ARG A 153 -3.87 -0.96 -0.92
N ASP A 154 -2.97 -1.92 -0.77
CA ASP A 154 -1.69 -1.96 -1.47
C ASP A 154 -1.91 -1.90 -3.00
N ALA A 155 -2.81 -2.73 -3.52
CA ALA A 155 -3.17 -2.75 -4.93
C ALA A 155 -3.72 -1.41 -5.44
N ALA A 156 -4.52 -0.69 -4.64
CA ALA A 156 -4.99 0.64 -4.99
C ALA A 156 -3.83 1.64 -5.15
N PHE A 157 -2.82 1.59 -4.28
CA PHE A 157 -1.61 2.41 -4.42
C PHE A 157 -0.74 1.99 -5.61
N HIS A 158 -0.65 0.69 -5.91
CA HIS A 158 0.05 0.19 -7.09
C HIS A 158 -0.60 0.74 -8.37
N ALA A 159 -1.93 0.66 -8.47
CA ALA A 159 -2.68 1.23 -9.60
C ALA A 159 -2.47 2.74 -9.74
N ALA A 160 -2.46 3.49 -8.63
CA ALA A 160 -2.19 4.92 -8.66
C ALA A 160 -0.76 5.24 -9.15
N ALA A 161 0.25 4.47 -8.71
CA ALA A 161 1.64 4.61 -9.16
C ALA A 161 1.81 4.28 -10.65
N PHE A 162 1.12 3.26 -11.16
CA PHE A 162 1.09 2.97 -12.59
C PHE A 162 0.40 4.09 -13.37
N ALA A 163 -0.75 4.57 -12.91
CA ALA A 163 -1.51 5.61 -13.60
C ALA A 163 -0.74 6.93 -13.70
N VAL A 164 -0.17 7.40 -12.59
CA VAL A 164 0.56 8.68 -12.54
C VAL A 164 1.83 8.67 -13.40
N THR A 165 2.33 7.49 -13.73
CA THR A 165 3.52 7.30 -14.56
C THR A 165 3.19 6.91 -15.99
N GLY A 166 1.91 6.91 -16.39
CA GLY A 166 1.47 6.61 -17.76
C GLY A 166 1.34 5.14 -18.11
N HIS A 167 1.47 4.22 -17.14
CA HIS A 167 1.31 2.78 -17.32
C HIS A 167 -0.16 2.37 -17.07
N LEU A 168 -1.09 2.97 -17.84
CA LEU A 168 -2.53 2.86 -17.59
C LEU A 168 -3.08 1.45 -17.75
N ASP A 169 -2.47 0.62 -18.61
CA ASP A 169 -2.89 -0.77 -18.82
C ASP A 169 -2.71 -1.60 -17.54
N GLU A 170 -1.57 -1.46 -16.87
CA GLU A 170 -1.33 -2.07 -15.56
C GLU A 170 -2.32 -1.54 -14.51
N ALA A 171 -2.52 -0.22 -14.43
CA ALA A 171 -3.47 0.38 -13.48
C ALA A 171 -4.91 -0.16 -13.67
N ARG A 172 -5.39 -0.20 -14.92
CA ARG A 172 -6.72 -0.72 -15.28
C ARG A 172 -6.83 -2.21 -14.99
N SER A 173 -5.77 -2.99 -15.22
CA SER A 173 -5.76 -4.42 -14.91
C SER A 173 -5.91 -4.67 -13.41
N VAL A 174 -5.19 -3.91 -12.57
CA VAL A 174 -5.29 -3.99 -11.10
C VAL A 174 -6.70 -3.60 -10.62
N LEU A 175 -7.24 -2.48 -11.08
CA LEU A 175 -8.62 -2.09 -10.72
C LEU A 175 -9.66 -3.10 -11.21
N SER A 176 -9.43 -3.74 -12.37
CA SER A 176 -10.28 -4.82 -12.86
C SER A 176 -10.19 -6.08 -12.01
N PHE A 177 -9.03 -6.39 -11.43
CA PHE A 177 -8.91 -7.46 -10.43
C PHE A 177 -9.75 -7.15 -9.20
N LEU A 178 -9.60 -5.95 -8.64
CA LEU A 178 -10.35 -5.50 -7.45
C LEU A 178 -11.86 -5.51 -7.69
N ALA A 179 -12.33 -5.11 -8.87
CA ALA A 179 -13.74 -5.17 -9.25
C ALA A 179 -14.28 -6.60 -9.31
N ARG A 180 -13.46 -7.58 -9.71
CA ARG A 180 -13.88 -8.99 -9.79
C ARG A 180 -13.98 -9.66 -8.42
N VAL A 181 -13.16 -9.24 -7.46
CA VAL A 181 -13.10 -9.86 -6.12
C VAL A 181 -13.94 -9.12 -5.08
N GLN A 182 -14.57 -8.00 -5.43
CA GLN A 182 -15.45 -7.26 -4.53
C GLN A 182 -16.60 -8.14 -4.03
N GLY A 183 -16.87 -8.07 -2.73
CA GLY A 183 -18.00 -8.73 -2.09
C GLY A 183 -19.33 -8.19 -2.59
N GLY A 184 -20.38 -9.01 -2.53
CA GLY A 184 -21.72 -8.64 -2.99
C GLY A 184 -22.37 -7.49 -2.21
N ASP A 185 -21.84 -7.13 -1.05
CA ASP A 185 -22.27 -5.99 -0.25
C ASP A 185 -21.53 -4.68 -0.60
N GLY A 186 -20.53 -4.73 -1.49
CA GLY A 186 -19.71 -3.59 -1.88
C GLY A 186 -18.38 -3.46 -1.13
N SER A 187 -18.13 -4.30 -0.12
CA SER A 187 -16.87 -4.35 0.62
C SER A 187 -15.86 -5.33 0.01
N TRP A 188 -14.67 -5.42 0.60
CA TRP A 188 -13.66 -6.42 0.27
C TRP A 188 -13.28 -7.21 1.53
N ASP A 189 -13.03 -8.51 1.37
CA ASP A 189 -12.20 -9.27 2.31
C ASP A 189 -10.81 -8.63 2.44
N THR A 190 -10.18 -8.79 3.61
CA THR A 190 -8.87 -8.20 3.94
C THR A 190 -7.79 -8.44 2.89
N ARG A 191 -7.73 -9.65 2.33
CA ARG A 191 -6.69 -10.01 1.36
C ARG A 191 -7.07 -11.23 0.54
N TYR A 192 -6.55 -11.26 -0.68
CA TYR A 192 -6.85 -12.29 -1.67
C TYR A 192 -5.58 -13.00 -2.11
N ARG A 193 -5.71 -14.27 -2.46
CA ARG A 193 -4.66 -14.96 -3.21
C ARG A 193 -4.59 -14.40 -4.64
N PRO A 194 -3.45 -14.52 -5.35
CA PRO A 194 -3.31 -14.03 -6.71
C PRO A 194 -4.37 -14.55 -7.70
N GLU A 195 -4.92 -15.74 -7.46
CA GLU A 195 -6.02 -16.31 -8.24
C GLU A 195 -7.41 -15.71 -7.94
N GLY A 196 -7.52 -14.84 -6.92
CA GLY A 196 -8.73 -14.09 -6.58
C GLY A 196 -9.57 -14.68 -5.45
N SER A 197 -9.16 -15.79 -4.83
CA SER A 197 -9.86 -16.32 -3.65
C SER A 197 -9.50 -15.53 -2.40
N ALA A 198 -10.50 -15.20 -1.57
CA ALA A 198 -10.28 -14.57 -0.27
C ALA A 198 -9.46 -15.49 0.65
N VAL A 199 -8.58 -14.89 1.46
CA VAL A 199 -7.81 -15.62 2.47
C VAL A 199 -8.63 -15.71 3.75
N ASP A 200 -9.12 -16.91 4.06
CA ASP A 200 -9.81 -17.18 5.33
C ASP A 200 -8.79 -17.45 6.45
N ASP A 201 -8.40 -16.38 7.15
CA ASP A 201 -7.49 -16.43 8.30
C ASP A 201 -8.10 -15.80 9.58
N GLY A 202 -9.42 -15.57 9.57
CA GLY A 202 -10.18 -15.05 10.71
C GLY A 202 -10.03 -13.55 10.97
N ARG A 203 -9.50 -12.79 10.01
CA ARG A 203 -9.47 -11.32 10.05
C ARG A 203 -10.83 -10.74 9.67
N ALA A 204 -11.18 -9.63 10.32
CA ALA A 204 -12.30 -8.82 9.90
C ALA A 204 -11.90 -7.98 8.68
N ILE A 205 -12.88 -7.59 7.87
CA ILE A 205 -12.67 -6.66 6.76
C ILE A 205 -11.94 -5.39 7.24
N GLN A 206 -11.06 -4.86 6.39
CA GLN A 206 -10.37 -3.60 6.64
C GLN A 206 -11.15 -2.48 5.95
N LEU A 207 -11.64 -1.52 6.74
CA LEU A 207 -12.59 -0.53 6.22
C LEU A 207 -11.93 0.54 5.37
N ASP A 208 -10.65 0.83 5.60
CA ASP A 208 -9.87 1.79 4.82
C ASP A 208 -9.74 1.39 3.35
N GLU A 209 -9.72 0.08 3.08
CA GLU A 209 -9.61 -0.51 1.74
C GLU A 209 -10.71 -0.01 0.79
N ILE A 210 -11.95 0.13 1.29
CA ILE A 210 -13.09 0.61 0.50
C ILE A 210 -12.81 2.04 0.00
N GLY A 211 -12.26 2.88 0.88
CA GLY A 211 -11.89 4.25 0.58
C GLY A 211 -10.76 4.34 -0.44
N TRP A 212 -9.70 3.56 -0.24
CA TRP A 212 -8.52 3.57 -1.11
C TRP A 212 -8.82 3.07 -2.53
N VAL A 213 -9.66 2.05 -2.68
CA VAL A 213 -10.05 1.55 -4.01
C VAL A 213 -10.86 2.59 -4.78
N LEU A 214 -11.78 3.31 -4.11
CA LEU A 214 -12.52 4.42 -4.70
C LEU A 214 -11.61 5.57 -5.11
N TRP A 215 -10.68 5.96 -4.22
CA TRP A 215 -9.68 6.99 -4.51
C TRP A 215 -8.82 6.63 -5.71
N SER A 216 -8.26 5.42 -5.75
CA SER A 216 -7.40 4.98 -6.84
C SER A 216 -8.14 4.90 -8.17
N THR A 217 -9.42 4.52 -8.16
CA THR A 217 -10.28 4.54 -9.35
C THR A 217 -10.45 5.95 -9.91
N TRP A 218 -10.77 6.91 -9.03
CA TRP A 218 -10.88 8.33 -9.41
C TRP A 218 -9.53 8.90 -9.87
N PHE A 219 -8.46 8.61 -9.14
CA PHE A 219 -7.11 9.10 -9.43
C PHE A 219 -6.62 8.58 -10.78
N THR A 220 -6.83 7.30 -11.08
CA THR A 220 -6.48 6.69 -12.37
C THR A 220 -7.22 7.36 -13.53
N ALA A 221 -8.49 7.73 -13.33
CA ALA A 221 -9.28 8.45 -14.32
C ALA A 221 -8.77 9.88 -14.61
N ARG A 222 -7.86 10.44 -13.80
CA ARG A 222 -7.21 11.75 -14.06
C ARG A 222 -6.07 11.68 -15.05
N PHE A 223 -5.56 10.47 -15.31
CA PHE A 223 -4.46 10.25 -16.24
C PHE A 223 -4.89 9.55 -17.53
N ALA A 224 -6.15 9.12 -17.62
CA ALA A 224 -6.72 8.53 -18.82
C ALA A 224 -7.11 9.61 -19.85
N ASP A 225 -7.00 9.28 -21.13
CA ASP A 225 -7.45 10.13 -22.23
C ASP A 225 -8.99 10.29 -22.23
N ASP A 226 -9.47 11.43 -22.73
CA ASP A 226 -10.90 11.74 -22.86
C ASP A 226 -11.66 10.63 -23.61
N GLY A 227 -12.67 10.05 -22.95
CA GLY A 227 -13.50 8.99 -23.51
C GLY A 227 -13.02 7.56 -23.25
N GLU A 228 -11.87 7.36 -22.60
CA GLU A 228 -11.36 6.03 -22.21
C GLU A 228 -11.68 5.63 -20.75
N SER A 229 -12.28 6.52 -19.95
CA SER A 229 -12.60 6.19 -18.56
C SER A 229 -13.78 5.23 -18.46
N THR A 230 -13.50 3.93 -18.47
CA THR A 230 -14.43 2.87 -18.06
C THR A 230 -14.16 2.47 -16.61
N ALA A 231 -14.17 3.44 -15.69
CA ALA A 231 -14.18 3.12 -14.26
C ALA A 231 -15.23 2.02 -14.03
N PRO A 232 -14.92 0.94 -13.29
CA PRO A 232 -15.85 -0.15 -13.07
C PRO A 232 -17.02 0.36 -12.23
N TRP A 233 -18.02 0.96 -12.88
CA TRP A 233 -19.04 1.78 -12.22
C TRP A 233 -19.82 1.00 -11.16
N SER A 234 -20.12 -0.28 -11.41
CA SER A 234 -20.76 -1.14 -10.42
C SER A 234 -19.94 -1.30 -9.15
N MET A 235 -18.60 -1.36 -9.27
CA MET A 235 -17.69 -1.42 -8.13
C MET A 235 -17.71 -0.12 -7.34
N VAL A 236 -17.63 1.01 -8.05
CA VAL A 236 -17.70 2.36 -7.46
C VAL A 236 -19.03 2.56 -6.73
N GLN A 237 -20.13 2.23 -7.38
CA GLN A 237 -21.48 2.38 -6.84
C GLN A 237 -21.67 1.56 -5.58
N ALA A 238 -21.33 0.26 -5.62
CA ALA A 238 -21.50 -0.62 -4.46
C ALA A 238 -20.65 -0.18 -3.26
N ALA A 239 -19.39 0.19 -3.49
CA ALA A 239 -18.50 0.65 -2.44
C ALA A 239 -18.95 1.99 -1.83
N ALA A 240 -19.31 2.98 -2.65
CA ALA A 240 -19.77 4.27 -2.16
C ALA A 240 -21.12 4.17 -1.44
N ASP A 241 -22.02 3.28 -1.91
CA ASP A 241 -23.27 2.96 -1.23
C ASP A 241 -23.04 2.31 0.13
N TRP A 242 -22.06 1.41 0.22
CA TRP A 242 -21.66 0.81 1.49
C TRP A 242 -21.22 1.88 2.48
N ILE A 243 -20.32 2.80 2.08
CA ILE A 243 -19.83 3.84 3.01
C ILE A 243 -20.98 4.75 3.45
N ALA A 244 -21.75 5.29 2.49
CA ALA A 244 -22.85 6.20 2.79
C ALA A 244 -23.95 5.55 3.66
N GLY A 245 -24.18 4.24 3.50
CA GLY A 245 -25.16 3.48 4.26
C GLY A 245 -24.71 3.05 5.67
N ASN A 246 -23.41 3.13 5.97
CA ASN A 246 -22.84 2.69 7.25
C ASN A 246 -22.36 3.85 8.14
N LEU A 247 -22.65 5.12 7.79
CA LEU A 247 -22.42 6.23 8.73
C LEU A 247 -23.42 6.17 9.89
N GLY A 248 -22.92 6.27 11.11
CA GLY A 248 -23.69 6.33 12.35
C GLY A 248 -24.43 7.66 12.52
N ALA A 249 -25.20 7.77 13.60
CA ALA A 249 -25.93 9.00 13.93
C ALA A 249 -25.01 10.19 14.28
N ASP A 250 -23.78 9.90 14.68
CA ASP A 250 -22.68 10.86 14.87
C ASP A 250 -21.99 11.24 13.54
N GLY A 251 -22.31 10.56 12.45
CA GLY A 251 -21.70 10.76 11.14
C GLY A 251 -20.37 10.04 10.94
N LEU A 252 -19.92 9.22 11.89
CA LEU A 252 -18.72 8.39 11.76
C LEU A 252 -19.06 6.99 11.23
N PRO A 253 -18.13 6.30 10.55
CA PRO A 253 -18.30 4.88 10.20
C PRO A 253 -18.24 3.99 11.46
N PRO A 254 -18.63 2.71 11.36
CA PRO A 254 -18.44 1.78 12.47
C PRO A 254 -16.94 1.61 12.82
N ALA A 255 -16.67 1.30 14.08
CA ALA A 255 -15.34 0.84 14.49
C ALA A 255 -14.95 -0.42 13.70
N GLY A 256 -13.75 -0.42 13.14
CA GLY A 256 -13.28 -1.47 12.25
C GLY A 256 -11.76 -1.53 12.20
N SER A 257 -11.24 -2.58 11.55
CA SER A 257 -9.81 -2.68 11.28
C SER A 257 -9.41 -1.68 10.20
N ASP A 258 -8.21 -1.13 10.30
CA ASP A 258 -7.56 -0.28 9.29
C ASP A 258 -6.25 -0.91 8.81
N TYR A 259 -5.37 -0.10 8.22
CA TYR A 259 -4.05 -0.50 7.73
C TYR A 259 -3.11 -1.13 8.76
N PHE A 260 -3.36 -0.98 10.07
CA PHE A 260 -2.62 -1.74 11.09
C PHE A 260 -3.08 -3.20 11.22
N GLU A 261 -4.19 -3.56 10.60
CA GLU A 261 -4.86 -4.86 10.72
C GLU A 261 -5.23 -5.22 12.16
N ARG A 262 -5.40 -4.20 13.02
CA ARG A 262 -5.75 -4.38 14.43
C ARG A 262 -7.24 -4.58 14.59
N LYS A 263 -7.59 -5.36 15.62
CA LYS A 263 -8.97 -5.46 16.07
C LYS A 263 -9.34 -4.17 16.82
N PRO A 264 -10.57 -3.64 16.68
CA PRO A 264 -11.02 -2.47 17.43
C PRO A 264 -10.80 -2.58 18.95
N SER A 265 -10.94 -3.78 19.51
CA SER A 265 -10.69 -4.05 20.94
C SER A 265 -9.26 -3.79 21.41
N ALA A 266 -8.31 -3.57 20.50
CA ALA A 266 -6.93 -3.23 20.82
C ALA A 266 -6.67 -1.72 20.77
N GLU A 267 -7.62 -0.90 20.31
CA GLU A 267 -7.50 0.56 20.23
C GLU A 267 -7.80 1.21 21.59
N GLN A 268 -7.38 2.47 21.77
CA GLN A 268 -7.62 3.21 23.02
C GLN A 268 -9.11 3.49 23.23
N ASP A 269 -9.86 3.64 22.15
CA ASP A 269 -11.31 3.73 22.12
C ASP A 269 -11.89 2.64 21.18
N PRO A 270 -12.31 1.48 21.72
CA PRO A 270 -12.79 0.37 20.90
C PRO A 270 -14.12 0.58 20.19
N ASP A 271 -14.92 1.55 20.64
CA ASP A 271 -16.28 1.80 20.12
C ASP A 271 -16.29 2.85 19.00
N SER A 272 -15.20 3.62 18.85
CA SER A 272 -15.02 4.62 17.80
C SER A 272 -14.11 4.10 16.68
N PRO A 273 -14.32 4.52 15.42
CA PRO A 273 -13.37 4.23 14.35
C PRO A 273 -12.03 4.95 14.59
N THR A 274 -10.95 4.35 14.12
CA THR A 274 -9.65 5.03 14.07
C THR A 274 -9.65 6.10 12.97
N LEU A 275 -8.72 7.05 13.06
CA LEU A 275 -8.50 8.00 11.97
C LEU A 275 -8.10 7.28 10.66
N GLY A 276 -7.38 6.17 10.79
CA GLY A 276 -7.03 5.26 9.69
C GLY A 276 -8.23 4.60 9.01
N VAL A 277 -9.40 4.51 9.65
CA VAL A 277 -10.66 4.13 9.00
C VAL A 277 -11.36 5.36 8.41
N SER A 278 -11.55 6.40 9.21
CA SER A 278 -12.43 7.52 8.85
C SER A 278 -11.87 8.35 7.68
N ALA A 279 -10.57 8.63 7.66
CA ALA A 279 -9.96 9.47 6.63
C ALA A 279 -10.00 8.83 5.24
N PRO A 280 -9.58 7.56 5.02
CA PRO A 280 -9.67 6.93 3.69
C PRO A 280 -11.12 6.83 3.17
N LEU A 281 -12.09 6.54 4.04
CA LEU A 281 -13.50 6.51 3.66
C LEU A 281 -14.01 7.88 3.18
N LEU A 282 -13.57 8.97 3.81
CA LEU A 282 -13.87 10.33 3.33
C LEU A 282 -13.27 10.59 1.94
N VAL A 283 -12.01 10.22 1.74
CA VAL A 283 -11.30 10.36 0.46
C VAL A 283 -12.04 9.56 -0.62
N GLY A 284 -12.47 8.35 -0.31
CA GLY A 284 -13.25 7.49 -1.18
C GLY A 284 -14.61 8.08 -1.57
N LEU A 285 -15.37 8.62 -0.61
CA LEU A 285 -16.65 9.27 -0.90
C LEU A 285 -16.48 10.50 -1.81
N ARG A 286 -15.50 11.37 -1.53
CA ARG A 286 -15.19 12.53 -2.41
C ARG A 286 -14.85 12.08 -3.84
N SER A 287 -14.04 11.03 -3.94
CA SER A 287 -13.62 10.44 -5.20
C SER A 287 -14.80 9.86 -5.99
N ALA A 288 -15.69 9.12 -5.31
CA ALA A 288 -16.91 8.55 -5.90
C ALA A 288 -17.90 9.65 -6.33
N THR A 289 -18.08 10.69 -5.52
CA THR A 289 -18.91 11.86 -5.88
C THR A 289 -18.42 12.53 -7.17
N ALA A 290 -17.10 12.73 -7.31
CA ALA A 290 -16.53 13.31 -8.51
C ALA A 290 -16.76 12.42 -9.74
N LEU A 291 -16.48 11.12 -9.63
CA LEU A 291 -16.76 10.15 -10.70
C LEU A 291 -18.25 10.14 -11.10
N ALA A 292 -19.16 10.18 -10.11
CA ALA A 292 -20.59 10.21 -10.35
C ALA A 292 -21.03 11.48 -11.10
N ALA A 293 -20.50 12.65 -10.70
CA ALA A 293 -20.82 13.91 -11.35
C ALA A 293 -20.34 13.94 -12.81
N GLU A 294 -19.10 13.50 -13.05
CA GLU A 294 -18.51 13.39 -14.40
C GLU A 294 -19.27 12.41 -15.29
N GLY A 295 -19.74 11.29 -14.73
CA GLY A 295 -20.53 10.27 -15.43
C GLY A 295 -22.01 10.60 -15.60
N GLY A 296 -22.49 11.74 -15.11
CA GLY A 296 -23.92 12.13 -15.18
C GLY A 296 -24.84 11.41 -14.17
N HIS A 297 -24.27 10.70 -13.20
CA HIS A 297 -24.98 10.02 -12.10
C HIS A 297 -25.33 11.02 -10.98
N THR A 298 -26.17 12.00 -11.31
CA THR A 298 -26.45 13.17 -10.44
C THR A 298 -27.08 12.81 -9.09
N GLY A 299 -27.89 11.75 -9.00
CA GLY A 299 -28.51 11.29 -7.75
C GLY A 299 -27.49 10.68 -6.79
N GLU A 300 -26.61 9.83 -7.32
CA GLU A 300 -25.48 9.25 -6.60
C GLU A 300 -24.49 10.33 -6.17
N ALA A 301 -24.13 11.26 -7.07
CA ALA A 301 -23.25 12.37 -6.76
C ALA A 301 -23.76 13.22 -5.59
N ALA A 302 -25.06 13.56 -5.58
CA ALA A 302 -25.68 14.32 -4.50
C ALA A 302 -25.65 13.54 -3.17
N ARG A 303 -26.07 12.28 -3.17
CA ARG A 303 -26.14 11.45 -1.95
C ARG A 303 -24.76 11.17 -1.35
N TRP A 304 -23.79 10.78 -2.17
CA TRP A 304 -22.43 10.53 -1.70
C TRP A 304 -21.73 11.83 -1.30
N GLY A 305 -22.04 12.94 -1.99
CA GLY A 305 -21.52 14.25 -1.64
C GLY A 305 -22.03 14.75 -0.29
N GLU A 306 -23.30 14.49 0.04
CA GLU A 306 -23.87 14.73 1.37
C GLU A 306 -23.19 13.85 2.43
N ALA A 307 -23.05 12.55 2.18
CA ALA A 307 -22.36 11.63 3.09
C ALA A 307 -20.90 12.06 3.34
N ALA A 308 -20.19 12.51 2.30
CA ALA A 308 -18.83 13.04 2.43
C ALA A 308 -18.81 14.29 3.33
N GLY A 309 -19.80 15.19 3.20
CA GLY A 309 -19.93 16.36 4.05
C GLY A 309 -20.22 16.01 5.52
N VAL A 310 -21.07 15.01 5.76
CA VAL A 310 -21.37 14.49 7.10
C VAL A 310 -20.11 13.91 7.75
N LEU A 311 -19.39 13.04 7.04
CA LEU A 311 -18.18 12.40 7.54
C LEU A 311 -17.04 13.42 7.78
N ASP A 312 -16.84 14.37 6.87
CA ASP A 312 -15.87 15.47 7.03
C ASP A 312 -16.17 16.30 8.28
N ALA A 313 -17.44 16.66 8.50
CA ALA A 313 -17.86 17.38 9.69
C ALA A 313 -17.67 16.57 10.98
N ALA A 314 -17.96 15.25 10.93
CA ALA A 314 -17.74 14.36 12.07
C ALA A 314 -16.25 14.21 12.39
N ILE A 315 -15.37 14.05 11.39
CA ILE A 315 -13.92 13.97 11.61
C ILE A 315 -13.39 15.25 12.27
N ARG A 316 -13.77 16.43 11.75
CA ARG A 316 -13.36 17.71 12.35
C ARG A 316 -13.88 17.89 13.78
N ARG A 317 -15.09 17.41 14.07
CA ARG A 317 -15.73 17.54 15.39
C ARG A 317 -15.11 16.60 16.42
N GLU A 318 -14.89 15.33 16.06
CA GLU A 318 -14.47 14.29 17.00
C GLU A 318 -12.93 14.20 17.10
N TYR A 319 -12.18 14.36 16.02
CA TYR A 319 -10.71 14.25 16.05
C TYR A 319 -10.00 15.60 16.16
N GLY A 320 -10.59 16.65 15.58
CA GLY A 320 -10.00 17.99 15.51
C GLY A 320 -9.61 18.58 16.88
N PRO A 321 -10.49 18.57 17.90
CA PRO A 321 -10.17 19.07 19.24
C PRO A 321 -8.99 18.38 19.91
N HIS A 322 -8.69 17.14 19.53
CA HIS A 322 -7.59 16.34 20.07
C HIS A 322 -6.32 16.43 19.21
N GLY A 323 -6.38 17.14 18.07
CA GLY A 323 -5.27 17.30 17.14
C GLY A 323 -5.03 16.08 16.24
N TYR A 324 -6.12 15.45 15.80
CA TYR A 324 -6.13 14.31 14.86
C TYR A 324 -5.29 13.09 15.30
N PRO A 325 -5.47 12.57 16.53
CA PRO A 325 -4.88 11.30 16.93
C PRO A 325 -5.55 10.10 16.24
N ARG A 326 -4.97 8.91 16.41
CA ARG A 326 -5.53 7.63 15.92
C ARG A 326 -6.91 7.35 16.50
N SER A 327 -7.09 7.50 17.81
CA SER A 327 -8.38 7.36 18.50
C SER A 327 -8.91 8.74 18.91
N PRO A 328 -10.19 9.09 18.68
CA PRO A 328 -10.73 10.44 18.88
C PRO A 328 -10.99 10.76 20.38
N ILE A 329 -9.95 10.70 21.20
CA ILE A 329 -10.00 10.94 22.65
C ILE A 329 -8.90 11.91 23.09
N ASP A 330 -9.09 12.54 24.25
CA ASP A 330 -8.04 13.35 24.87
C ASP A 330 -6.84 12.48 25.26
N GLY A 331 -5.64 12.90 24.83
CA GLY A 331 -4.42 12.11 24.96
C GLY A 331 -4.34 10.88 24.04
N GLY A 332 -5.15 10.82 22.98
CA GLY A 332 -5.05 9.78 21.96
C GLY A 332 -3.66 9.72 21.30
N ASP A 333 -3.22 8.50 21.02
CA ASP A 333 -1.93 8.19 20.41
C ASP A 333 -1.88 8.70 18.96
N MET A 334 -0.75 9.26 18.54
CA MET A 334 -0.49 9.59 17.14
C MET A 334 -0.15 8.34 16.34
N ASP A 335 -0.54 8.32 15.08
CA ASP A 335 -0.10 7.36 14.08
C ASP A 335 0.05 8.02 12.70
N ALA A 336 0.62 7.31 11.73
CA ALA A 336 0.87 7.84 10.40
C ALA A 336 -0.42 8.17 9.61
N SER A 337 -1.59 7.72 10.06
CA SER A 337 -2.87 7.93 9.37
C SER A 337 -3.29 9.40 9.27
N VAL A 338 -2.71 10.29 10.08
CA VAL A 338 -2.87 11.74 9.93
C VAL A 338 -2.48 12.24 8.54
N THR A 339 -1.57 11.54 7.85
CA THR A 339 -1.18 11.84 6.46
C THR A 339 -2.35 11.68 5.48
N PHE A 340 -3.38 10.90 5.81
CA PHE A 340 -4.55 10.68 4.97
C PHE A 340 -5.51 11.89 4.96
N LEU A 341 -5.31 12.86 5.85
CA LEU A 341 -6.00 14.16 5.86
C LEU A 341 -5.23 15.26 5.11
N ALA A 342 -4.06 14.96 4.56
CA ALA A 342 -3.22 15.91 3.85
C ALA A 342 -3.30 15.71 2.33
N PRO A 343 -2.82 16.66 1.51
CA PRO A 343 -2.58 16.42 0.09
C PRO A 343 -1.72 15.16 -0.13
N PRO A 344 -2.01 14.34 -1.16
CA PRO A 344 -2.97 14.58 -2.23
C PRO A 344 -4.39 14.06 -1.92
N PHE A 345 -4.65 13.61 -0.69
CA PHE A 345 -5.92 12.97 -0.34
C PHE A 345 -7.00 13.97 0.08
N ALA A 346 -6.60 15.11 0.63
CA ALA A 346 -7.48 16.24 0.96
C ALA A 346 -6.76 17.59 0.71
N PRO A 347 -7.50 18.70 0.62
CA PRO A 347 -6.89 20.02 0.56
C PRO A 347 -6.05 20.33 1.80
N SER A 348 -5.05 21.20 1.66
CA SER A 348 -4.23 21.65 2.79
C SER A 348 -5.08 22.27 3.90
N ASP A 349 -4.76 21.92 5.15
CA ASP A 349 -5.42 22.42 6.35
C ASP A 349 -4.36 22.67 7.43
N LEU A 350 -4.35 23.87 8.01
CA LEU A 350 -3.33 24.27 9.00
C LEU A 350 -3.37 23.40 10.26
N GLY A 351 -4.55 22.95 10.69
CA GLY A 351 -4.69 22.06 11.84
C GLY A 351 -4.08 20.68 11.57
N VAL A 352 -4.27 20.17 10.35
CA VAL A 352 -3.64 18.93 9.89
C VAL A 352 -2.12 19.10 9.77
N ASP A 353 -1.62 20.24 9.26
CA ASP A 353 -0.18 20.51 9.19
C ASP A 353 0.48 20.51 10.58
N PHE A 354 -0.17 21.08 11.59
CA PHE A 354 0.31 20.98 12.98
C PHE A 354 0.29 19.54 13.50
N ALA A 355 -0.74 18.76 13.16
CA ALA A 355 -0.84 17.36 13.56
C ALA A 355 0.22 16.48 12.90
N LEU A 356 0.58 16.74 11.63
CA LEU A 356 1.69 16.08 10.94
C LEU A 356 3.02 16.32 11.66
N GLY A 357 3.31 17.58 12.03
CA GLY A 357 4.52 17.90 12.80
C GLY A 357 4.58 17.18 14.14
N ARG A 358 3.44 17.11 14.85
CA ARG A 358 3.32 16.35 16.11
C ARG A 358 3.53 14.85 15.89
N ALA A 359 2.97 14.27 14.83
CA ALA A 359 3.16 12.86 14.53
C ALA A 359 4.64 12.55 14.24
N VAL A 360 5.33 13.37 13.45
CA VAL A 360 6.79 13.21 13.23
C VAL A 360 7.57 13.26 14.54
N GLU A 361 7.25 14.21 15.43
CA GLU A 361 7.89 14.31 16.75
C GLU A 361 7.69 13.06 17.61
N ARG A 362 6.48 12.47 17.58
CA ARG A 362 6.12 11.30 18.39
C ARG A 362 6.59 9.97 17.82
N LEU A 363 6.66 9.85 16.51
CA LEU A 363 6.95 8.60 15.79
C LEU A 363 8.42 8.49 15.39
N GLY A 364 9.19 9.58 15.48
CA GLY A 364 10.60 9.64 15.12
C GLY A 364 11.48 8.66 15.88
N LEU A 365 12.34 7.96 15.14
CA LEU A 365 13.32 7.03 15.66
C LEU A 365 14.75 7.57 15.55
N GLU A 366 15.66 7.05 16.38
CA GLU A 366 17.08 7.42 16.33
C GLU A 366 17.76 7.09 14.99
N ASN A 367 17.26 6.09 14.26
CA ASN A 367 17.75 5.74 12.92
C ASN A 367 17.21 6.67 11.81
N GLY A 368 16.47 7.72 12.17
CA GLY A 368 15.91 8.71 11.24
C GLY A 368 14.58 8.31 10.59
N GLY A 369 14.12 7.08 10.77
CA GLY A 369 12.84 6.62 10.26
C GLY A 369 11.69 6.86 11.25
N LEU A 370 10.52 6.28 10.94
CA LEU A 370 9.29 6.45 11.72
C LEU A 370 8.72 5.11 12.18
N LEU A 371 8.14 5.11 13.38
CA LEU A 371 7.17 4.09 13.80
C LEU A 371 5.83 4.32 13.10
N PRO A 372 5.01 3.27 12.93
CA PRO A 372 3.67 3.41 12.40
C PRO A 372 2.73 4.15 13.34
N GLY A 373 2.87 3.96 14.65
CA GLY A 373 2.07 4.63 15.68
C GLY A 373 2.73 4.55 17.05
N GLU A 374 2.34 5.42 17.98
CA GLU A 374 2.90 5.44 19.35
C GLU A 374 2.64 4.11 20.08
N ASN A 375 1.44 3.55 19.91
CA ASN A 375 1.08 2.24 20.45
C ASN A 375 1.21 1.15 19.39
N TRP A 376 2.44 0.84 19.00
CA TRP A 376 2.74 -0.23 18.06
C TRP A 376 3.31 -1.47 18.76
N ALA A 377 2.79 -2.67 18.42
CA ALA A 377 3.19 -3.92 19.07
C ALA A 377 4.50 -4.52 18.57
N GLY A 378 5.09 -3.98 17.48
CA GLY A 378 6.36 -4.44 16.94
C GLY A 378 7.57 -3.87 17.67
N THR A 379 8.75 -4.04 17.07
CA THR A 379 10.01 -3.55 17.63
C THR A 379 10.04 -2.02 17.64
N ALA A 380 10.11 -1.41 18.82
CA ALA A 380 10.05 0.04 19.02
C ALA A 380 11.25 0.83 18.44
N THR A 381 12.27 0.15 17.92
CA THR A 381 13.44 0.75 17.28
C THR A 381 13.53 0.47 15.78
N THR A 382 12.52 -0.22 15.22
CA THR A 382 12.49 -0.57 13.81
C THR A 382 11.59 0.39 13.06
N ALA A 383 12.18 1.10 12.10
CA ALA A 383 11.46 2.01 11.23
C ALA A 383 10.68 1.23 10.17
N TRP A 384 9.53 1.77 9.79
CA TRP A 384 8.71 1.25 8.71
C TRP A 384 8.76 2.19 7.51
N THR A 385 9.13 1.65 6.36
CA THR A 385 9.32 2.46 5.16
C THR A 385 8.02 2.95 4.52
N PRO A 386 6.85 2.27 4.60
CA PRO A 386 5.58 2.83 4.14
C PRO A 386 5.26 4.14 4.85
N GLU A 387 5.42 4.19 6.16
CA GLU A 387 5.14 5.35 7.00
C GLU A 387 6.03 6.53 6.62
N VAL A 388 7.35 6.28 6.48
CA VAL A 388 8.28 7.31 5.98
C VAL A 388 7.85 7.80 4.60
N ALA A 389 7.41 6.90 3.72
CA ALA A 389 6.95 7.25 2.37
C ALA A 389 5.59 7.98 2.37
N MET A 390 4.70 7.73 3.34
CA MET A 390 3.45 8.49 3.53
C MET A 390 3.76 9.95 3.88
N PHE A 391 4.69 10.18 4.82
CA PHE A 391 5.12 11.54 5.16
C PHE A 391 5.85 12.21 3.98
N ALA A 392 6.67 11.47 3.23
CA ALA A 392 7.27 11.97 1.99
C ALA A 392 6.20 12.45 0.99
N LEU A 393 5.14 11.67 0.78
CA LEU A 393 4.04 12.01 -0.11
C LEU A 393 3.24 13.22 0.39
N ALA A 394 2.93 13.25 1.69
CA ALA A 394 2.18 14.35 2.31
C ALA A 394 2.96 15.66 2.22
N ASP A 395 4.25 15.64 2.52
CA ASP A 395 5.13 16.81 2.42
C ASP A 395 5.31 17.27 0.98
N ALA A 396 5.54 16.34 0.04
CA ALA A 396 5.71 16.66 -1.38
C ALA A 396 4.45 17.32 -1.94
N SER A 397 3.28 16.73 -1.68
CA SER A 397 2.00 17.20 -2.18
C SER A 397 1.53 18.49 -1.50
N SER A 398 2.04 18.80 -0.31
CA SER A 398 1.80 20.06 0.41
C SER A 398 2.81 21.16 0.07
N GLY A 399 3.73 20.92 -0.87
CA GLY A 399 4.77 21.89 -1.26
C GLY A 399 5.93 22.02 -0.26
N ARG A 400 6.02 21.16 0.76
CA ARG A 400 7.13 21.08 1.72
C ARG A 400 8.29 20.27 1.14
N THR A 401 8.83 20.78 0.03
CA THR A 401 9.80 20.07 -0.84
C THR A 401 11.08 19.66 -0.12
N VAL A 402 11.56 20.47 0.84
CA VAL A 402 12.77 20.16 1.63
C VAL A 402 12.54 18.96 2.56
N GLN A 403 11.41 18.93 3.27
CA GLN A 403 11.07 17.83 4.17
C GLN A 403 10.83 16.54 3.37
N ALA A 404 10.06 16.63 2.28
CA ALA A 404 9.85 15.51 1.37
C ALA A 404 11.16 14.95 0.81
N GLY A 405 12.09 15.82 0.41
CA GLY A 405 13.42 15.42 -0.04
C GLY A 405 14.19 14.64 1.04
N SER A 406 14.16 15.09 2.29
CA SER A 406 14.83 14.40 3.40
C SER A 406 14.28 12.99 3.64
N TRP A 407 12.96 12.80 3.55
CA TRP A 407 12.35 11.47 3.67
C TRP A 407 12.74 10.55 2.50
N LEU A 408 12.76 11.10 1.28
CA LEU A 408 13.14 10.35 0.07
C LEU A 408 14.62 9.99 0.05
N ASP A 409 15.49 10.87 0.55
CA ASP A 409 16.92 10.60 0.71
C ASP A 409 17.13 9.49 1.73
N TRP A 410 16.44 9.55 2.88
CA TRP A 410 16.46 8.47 3.86
C TRP A 410 16.01 7.14 3.25
N LEU A 411 14.90 7.12 2.50
CA LEU A 411 14.44 5.91 1.81
C LEU A 411 15.46 5.39 0.79
N ALA A 412 16.14 6.29 0.07
CA ALA A 412 17.16 5.92 -0.91
C ALA A 412 18.42 5.31 -0.25
N GLU A 413 18.83 5.83 0.91
CA GLU A 413 19.97 5.34 1.68
C GLU A 413 19.73 3.95 2.29
N HIS A 414 18.48 3.62 2.62
CA HIS A 414 18.11 2.38 3.33
C HIS A 414 17.55 1.27 2.43
N ARG A 415 17.77 1.37 1.11
CA ARG A 415 17.47 0.29 0.17
C ARG A 415 18.36 -0.93 0.42
N THR A 416 17.93 -2.09 -0.08
CA THR A 416 18.77 -3.29 -0.09
C THR A 416 20.06 -3.10 -0.88
N SER A 417 20.98 -4.06 -0.80
CA SER A 417 22.20 -4.06 -1.61
C SER A 417 21.95 -4.03 -3.13
N LEU A 418 20.75 -4.40 -3.59
CA LEU A 418 20.32 -4.31 -4.99
C LEU A 418 19.49 -3.06 -5.29
N GLY A 419 19.34 -2.13 -4.34
CA GLY A 419 18.61 -0.88 -4.52
C GLY A 419 17.10 -1.02 -4.42
N VAL A 420 16.60 -2.06 -3.75
CA VAL A 420 15.16 -2.33 -3.58
C VAL A 420 14.65 -1.76 -2.25
N LEU A 421 13.41 -1.27 -2.21
CA LEU A 421 12.79 -0.71 -1.01
C LEU A 421 12.25 -1.83 -0.09
N PRO A 422 12.78 -2.02 1.13
CA PRO A 422 12.28 -3.01 2.08
C PRO A 422 11.08 -2.50 2.85
N GLU A 423 10.30 -3.35 3.53
CA GLU A 423 9.24 -2.93 4.46
C GLU A 423 9.80 -2.25 5.73
N LYS A 424 10.93 -2.74 6.24
CA LYS A 424 11.48 -2.33 7.54
C LYS A 424 12.97 -2.04 7.50
N VAL A 425 13.40 -1.15 8.38
CA VAL A 425 14.82 -0.82 8.64
C VAL A 425 15.08 -0.94 10.14
N ASP A 426 16.05 -1.77 10.53
CA ASP A 426 16.42 -1.97 11.94
C ASP A 426 17.20 -0.78 12.52
N ASP A 427 17.53 -0.87 13.81
CA ASP A 427 18.33 0.11 14.56
C ASP A 427 19.80 0.14 14.14
N GLN A 428 20.26 -0.83 13.35
CA GLN A 428 21.56 -0.81 12.68
C GLN A 428 21.48 -0.28 11.24
N HIS A 429 20.37 0.35 10.86
CA HIS A 429 20.15 0.94 9.53
C HIS A 429 20.14 -0.09 8.41
N ARG A 430 19.78 -1.35 8.71
CA ARG A 430 19.74 -2.43 7.71
C ARG A 430 18.30 -2.80 7.36
N PRO A 431 18.02 -3.19 6.10
CA PRO A 431 16.77 -3.83 5.72
C PRO A 431 16.47 -5.03 6.62
N ALA A 432 15.27 -5.07 7.21
CA ALA A 432 14.92 -6.02 8.28
C ALA A 432 13.65 -6.85 8.01
N SER A 433 13.06 -6.70 6.83
CA SER A 433 11.86 -7.45 6.41
C SER A 433 11.83 -7.58 4.88
N VAL A 434 10.70 -8.04 4.34
CA VAL A 434 10.52 -8.34 2.91
C VAL A 434 10.91 -7.15 2.02
N ALA A 435 11.53 -7.45 0.88
CA ALA A 435 11.89 -6.50 -0.17
C ALA A 435 11.66 -7.16 -1.54
N PRO A 436 11.05 -6.45 -2.52
CA PRO A 436 10.40 -5.15 -2.40
C PRO A 436 9.14 -5.20 -1.53
N LEU A 437 8.78 -4.08 -0.89
CA LEU A 437 7.39 -3.84 -0.48
C LEU A 437 6.72 -2.91 -1.48
N GLY A 438 5.67 -3.41 -2.15
CA GLY A 438 4.97 -2.68 -3.21
C GLY A 438 4.32 -1.39 -2.73
N TRP A 439 3.80 -1.36 -1.50
CA TRP A 439 3.19 -0.15 -0.95
C TRP A 439 4.20 0.99 -0.79
N THR A 440 5.37 0.73 -0.20
CA THR A 440 6.48 1.70 -0.13
C THR A 440 6.90 2.16 -1.52
N ALA A 441 7.07 1.23 -2.46
CA ALA A 441 7.46 1.55 -3.83
C ALA A 441 6.46 2.51 -4.50
N SER A 442 5.16 2.30 -4.28
CA SER A 442 4.10 3.14 -4.83
C SER A 442 4.08 4.54 -4.22
N LEU A 443 4.19 4.64 -2.90
CA LEU A 443 4.24 5.91 -2.17
C LEU A 443 5.45 6.75 -2.59
N VAL A 444 6.63 6.11 -2.78
CA VAL A 444 7.83 6.78 -3.30
C VAL A 444 7.62 7.32 -4.71
N VAL A 445 7.02 6.53 -5.62
CA VAL A 445 6.72 6.99 -6.98
C VAL A 445 5.77 8.19 -6.96
N LEU A 446 4.72 8.12 -6.14
CA LEU A 446 3.75 9.22 -5.99
C LEU A 446 4.41 10.47 -5.40
N ALA A 447 5.24 10.34 -4.36
CA ALA A 447 5.94 11.47 -3.73
C ALA A 447 6.92 12.14 -4.69
N LEU A 448 7.70 11.34 -5.44
CA LEU A 448 8.61 11.85 -6.46
C LEU A 448 7.87 12.51 -7.63
N ARG A 449 6.68 12.01 -8.00
CA ARG A 449 5.83 12.70 -8.97
C ARG A 449 5.36 14.03 -8.39
N ALA A 450 4.86 14.05 -7.16
CA ALA A 450 4.33 15.25 -6.51
C ALA A 450 5.36 16.39 -6.41
N LEU A 451 6.65 16.05 -6.24
CA LEU A 451 7.75 17.02 -6.30
C LEU A 451 7.98 17.62 -7.69
N ALA A 452 7.66 16.88 -8.75
CA ALA A 452 7.81 17.33 -10.13
C ALA A 452 6.58 18.11 -10.62
N ASP A 453 5.39 17.56 -10.38
CA ASP A 453 4.11 18.16 -10.74
C ASP A 453 3.06 17.87 -9.66
N PRO A 454 2.18 18.85 -9.31
CA PRO A 454 1.13 18.64 -8.33
C PRO A 454 0.23 17.45 -8.69
N LEU A 455 -0.06 16.60 -7.70
CA LEU A 455 -1.02 15.50 -7.85
C LEU A 455 -2.46 16.02 -7.71
N PRO A 456 -3.42 15.42 -8.43
CA PRO A 456 -4.82 15.79 -8.29
C PRO A 456 -5.34 15.43 -6.89
N VAL A 457 -6.15 16.32 -6.31
CA VAL A 457 -6.80 16.15 -5.01
C VAL A 457 -8.30 15.97 -5.20
N PRO A 458 -8.95 14.98 -4.55
CA PRO A 458 -10.39 14.80 -4.64
C PRO A 458 -11.14 16.08 -4.25
N PRO A 459 -12.12 16.53 -5.05
CA PRO A 459 -12.80 17.79 -4.81
C PRO A 459 -13.65 17.74 -3.53
N VAL A 460 -13.73 18.87 -2.85
CA VAL A 460 -14.65 19.06 -1.71
C VAL A 460 -15.96 19.61 -2.24
N SER A 461 -17.07 18.92 -1.95
CA SER A 461 -18.42 19.34 -2.35
C SER A 461 -18.70 20.79 -1.95
N GLY A 462 -19.06 21.64 -2.92
CA GLY A 462 -19.39 23.06 -2.70
C GLY A 462 -18.32 24.06 -3.14
N THR A 463 -17.09 23.61 -3.43
CA THR A 463 -16.07 24.47 -4.05
C THR A 463 -16.24 24.43 -5.58
N THR A 464 -17.06 25.33 -6.12
CA THR A 464 -17.00 25.62 -7.56
C THR A 464 -15.65 26.26 -7.84
N VAL A 465 -14.77 25.55 -8.53
CA VAL A 465 -13.54 26.15 -9.07
C VAL A 465 -14.00 27.11 -10.16
N HIS A 466 -14.00 28.41 -9.86
CA HIS A 466 -13.97 29.41 -10.91
C HIS A 466 -12.59 29.28 -11.57
N GLU A 467 -12.55 28.62 -12.74
CA GLU A 467 -11.44 28.80 -13.66
C GLU A 467 -11.38 30.29 -14.03
N GLU A 468 -10.42 31.01 -13.45
CA GLU A 468 -10.00 32.30 -13.97
C GLU A 468 -9.34 32.03 -15.33
N ALA A 469 -10.12 32.20 -16.39
CA ALA A 469 -9.59 32.43 -17.72
C ALA A 469 -8.79 33.75 -17.69
N GLY A 470 -7.47 33.64 -17.70
CA GLY A 470 -6.51 34.72 -17.86
C GLY A 470 -5.60 34.47 -19.05
#